data_AF-A0A7S0EFA6-F1
#
_entry.id   AF-A0A7S0EFA6-F1
#
_cell.length_a   1.000
_cell.length_b   1.000
_cell.length_c   1.000
_cell.angle_alpha   90.00
_cell.angle_beta   90.00
_cell.angle_gamma   90.00
#
_symmetry.space_group_name_H-M   'P 1'
#
loop_
_entity.id
_entity.type
_entity.pdbx_description
1 polymer ?
#
loop_
_entity_poly.entity_id
_entity_poly.type
_entity_poly.pdbx_seq_one_letter_code
_entity_poly.pdbx_strand_id
1 'polypeptide(L)'
;IFKNKQDQVEHGAIAITRTADPSVPASSVLSQLDDMAGQVQRHVSTMSDLDIARLLMLEQPAPKDCKPEDCLEEALSTLAKEIGLEAKQLRIMAALNKVMFEDQQFEANLEEYYDPRNGLIHEALQRKTGNAITLSIIYISVARR
;
A
#
# COMPACT_ATOMS: atom_id res chain seq x y z
N ILE A 1 17.68 -1.27 21.49
CA ILE A 1 16.26 -1.20 21.90
C ILE A 1 15.56 -0.34 20.84
N PHE A 2 14.66 -0.94 20.06
CA PHE A 2 14.08 -0.37 18.83
C PHE A 2 13.38 0.97 19.08
N LYS A 3 13.76 2.02 18.35
CA LYS A 3 13.35 3.41 18.60
C LYS A 3 11.91 3.74 18.13
N ASN A 4 11.22 2.84 17.42
CA ASN A 4 9.90 3.10 16.85
C ASN A 4 8.95 1.91 17.07
N LYS A 5 7.73 2.15 17.62
CA LYS A 5 6.71 1.12 17.83
C LYS A 5 6.25 0.47 16.52
N GLN A 6 6.25 1.22 15.42
CA GLN A 6 5.84 0.68 14.11
C GLN A 6 6.87 -0.29 13.52
N ASP A 7 8.17 -0.13 13.82
CA ASP A 7 9.21 -1.12 13.45
C ASP A 7 8.99 -2.44 14.17
N GLN A 8 8.41 -2.41 15.38
CA GLN A 8 8.15 -3.62 16.15
C GLN A 8 7.05 -4.47 15.50
N VAL A 9 6.12 -3.87 14.76
CA VAL A 9 5.04 -4.59 14.07
C VAL A 9 5.60 -5.41 12.91
N GLU A 10 6.43 -4.81 12.05
CA GLU A 10 7.06 -5.53 10.93
C GLU A 10 7.99 -6.64 11.44
N HIS A 11 8.88 -6.32 12.40
CA HIS A 11 9.76 -7.33 13.00
C HIS A 11 8.95 -8.45 13.69
N GLY A 12 7.83 -8.12 14.33
CA GLY A 12 6.91 -9.09 14.92
C GLY A 12 6.29 -10.01 13.87
N ALA A 13 5.80 -9.46 12.76
CA ALA A 13 5.23 -10.24 11.65
C ALA A 13 6.26 -11.19 11.01
N ILE A 14 7.50 -10.72 10.85
CA ILE A 14 8.62 -11.53 10.35
C ILE A 14 9.00 -12.62 11.37
N ALA A 15 9.01 -12.31 12.67
CA ALA A 15 9.28 -13.29 13.71
C ALA A 15 8.21 -14.39 13.75
N ILE A 16 6.93 -14.03 13.67
CA ILE A 16 5.80 -14.98 13.56
C ILE A 16 5.99 -15.88 12.33
N THR A 17 6.34 -15.30 11.18
CA THR A 17 6.64 -16.06 9.97
C THR A 17 7.74 -17.09 10.20
N ARG A 18 8.87 -16.69 10.79
CA ARG A 18 9.99 -17.62 11.04
C ARG A 18 9.64 -18.71 12.06
N THR A 19 8.75 -18.42 13.00
CA THR A 19 8.26 -19.42 13.96
C THR A 19 7.29 -20.40 13.30
N ALA A 20 6.40 -19.91 12.44
CA ALA A 20 5.42 -20.73 11.74
C ALA A 20 6.04 -21.56 10.61
N ASP A 21 6.97 -20.97 9.86
CA ASP A 21 7.74 -21.62 8.79
C ASP A 21 9.23 -21.22 8.88
N PRO A 22 10.07 -22.04 9.55
CA PRO A 22 11.50 -21.80 9.67
C PRO A 22 12.27 -21.85 8.35
N SER A 23 11.68 -22.40 7.29
CA SER A 23 12.34 -22.52 5.98
C SER A 23 12.38 -21.19 5.21
N VAL A 24 11.50 -20.25 5.57
CA VAL A 24 11.39 -18.95 4.91
C VAL A 24 12.40 -17.96 5.51
N PRO A 25 13.42 -17.52 4.75
CA PRO A 25 14.38 -16.55 5.25
C PRO A 25 13.74 -15.15 5.31
N ALA A 26 13.94 -14.45 6.42
CA ALA A 26 13.45 -13.07 6.59
C ALA A 26 13.92 -12.11 5.47
N SER A 27 15.12 -12.33 4.93
CA SER A 27 15.65 -11.55 3.81
C SER A 27 14.81 -11.67 2.54
N SER A 28 14.15 -12.80 2.30
CA SER A 28 13.26 -12.96 1.14
C SER A 28 12.00 -12.11 1.27
N VAL A 29 11.40 -12.07 2.46
CA VAL A 29 10.25 -11.20 2.75
C VAL A 29 10.65 -9.73 2.62
N LEU A 30 11.78 -9.34 3.23
CA LEU A 30 12.28 -7.97 3.18
C LEU A 30 12.57 -7.53 1.74
N SER A 31 13.24 -8.37 0.94
CA SER A 31 13.54 -8.09 -0.46
C SER A 31 12.27 -7.85 -1.28
N GLN A 32 11.21 -8.65 -1.09
CA GLN A 32 9.95 -8.45 -1.79
C GLN A 32 9.27 -7.12 -1.41
N LEU A 33 9.34 -6.74 -0.14
CA LEU A 33 8.82 -5.45 0.31
C LEU A 33 9.62 -4.27 -0.26
N ASP A 34 10.94 -4.41 -0.36
CA ASP A 34 11.83 -3.42 -0.99
C ASP A 34 11.56 -3.31 -2.50
N ASP A 35 11.33 -4.42 -3.20
CA ASP A 35 10.97 -4.44 -4.62
C ASP A 35 9.63 -3.74 -4.87
N MET A 36 8.65 -3.95 -3.99
CA MET A 36 7.37 -3.24 -4.04
C MET A 36 7.55 -1.75 -3.77
N ALA A 37 8.38 -1.36 -2.80
CA ALA A 37 8.68 0.05 -2.54
C ALA A 37 9.36 0.72 -3.76
N GLY A 38 10.25 0.01 -4.45
CA GLY A 38 10.83 0.45 -5.72
C GLY A 38 9.80 0.61 -6.85
N GLN A 39 8.73 -0.19 -6.86
CA GLN A 39 7.60 0.03 -7.79
C GLN A 39 6.82 1.28 -7.42
N VAL A 40 6.54 1.49 -6.13
CA VAL A 40 5.84 2.69 -5.64
C VAL A 40 6.61 3.95 -6.02
N GLN A 41 7.93 3.98 -5.77
CA GLN A 41 8.74 5.16 -6.06
C GLN A 41 8.80 5.50 -7.55
N ARG A 42 8.76 4.50 -8.44
CA ARG A 42 8.65 4.72 -9.89
C ARG A 42 7.32 5.38 -10.24
N HIS A 43 6.22 4.85 -9.72
CA HIS A 43 4.89 5.39 -9.96
C HIS A 43 4.72 6.81 -9.40
N VAL A 44 5.24 7.12 -8.21
CA VAL A 44 5.20 8.48 -7.64
C VAL A 44 5.78 9.53 -8.60
N SER A 45 6.78 9.17 -9.41
CA SER A 45 7.41 10.08 -10.36
C SER A 45 6.71 10.18 -11.72
N THR A 46 5.91 9.19 -12.09
CA THR A 46 5.31 9.09 -13.44
C THR A 46 3.80 9.25 -13.47
N MET A 47 3.13 9.17 -12.33
CA MET A 47 1.68 9.15 -12.24
C MET A 47 1.07 10.52 -12.54
N SER A 48 0.04 10.54 -13.37
CA SER A 48 -0.73 11.76 -13.65
C SER A 48 -1.65 12.11 -12.48
N ASP A 49 -2.04 13.37 -12.36
CA ASP A 49 -3.02 13.78 -11.34
C ASP A 49 -4.36 13.06 -11.52
N LEU A 50 -4.73 12.70 -12.77
CA LEU A 50 -5.92 11.91 -13.10
C LEU A 50 -5.87 10.50 -12.52
N ASP A 51 -4.71 9.85 -12.64
CA ASP A 51 -4.50 8.54 -12.03
C ASP A 51 -4.58 8.61 -10.51
N ILE A 52 -4.00 9.66 -9.90
CA ILE A 52 -4.04 9.87 -8.44
C ILE A 52 -5.48 9.97 -7.95
N ALA A 53 -6.30 10.81 -8.59
CA ALA A 53 -7.69 10.96 -8.17
C ALA A 53 -8.50 9.67 -8.31
N ARG A 54 -8.28 8.92 -9.40
CA ARG A 54 -8.92 7.62 -9.63
C ARG A 54 -8.53 6.59 -8.57
N LEU A 55 -7.22 6.46 -8.29
CA LEU A 55 -6.68 5.45 -7.37
C LEU A 55 -7.02 5.72 -5.90
N LEU A 56 -7.32 6.97 -5.57
CA LEU A 56 -7.79 7.36 -4.24
C LEU A 56 -9.31 7.29 -4.11
N MET A 57 -10.01 6.77 -5.12
CA MET A 57 -11.47 6.68 -5.16
C MET A 57 -12.14 8.02 -4.84
N LEU A 58 -11.53 9.12 -5.28
CA LEU A 58 -12.11 10.43 -5.13
C LEU A 58 -13.23 10.55 -6.16
N GLU A 59 -14.45 10.18 -5.76
CA GLU A 59 -15.66 10.57 -6.47
C GLU A 59 -15.85 12.07 -6.32
N GLN A 60 -15.06 12.86 -7.04
CA GLN A 60 -15.33 14.27 -7.22
C GLN A 60 -16.11 14.41 -8.54
N PRO A 61 -17.36 14.91 -8.52
CA PRO A 61 -18.02 15.26 -9.76
C PRO A 61 -17.15 16.33 -10.44
N ALA A 62 -16.63 16.01 -11.63
CA ALA A 62 -15.83 16.96 -12.40
C ALA A 62 -16.61 18.29 -12.52
N PRO A 63 -16.01 19.43 -12.13
CA PRO A 63 -16.68 20.72 -12.25
C PRO A 63 -17.09 20.94 -13.72
N LYS A 64 -18.36 21.33 -13.94
CA LYS A 64 -18.96 21.36 -15.28
C LYS A 64 -18.28 22.32 -16.26
N ASP A 65 -17.47 23.25 -15.77
CA ASP A 65 -16.93 24.38 -16.54
C ASP A 65 -15.39 24.42 -16.61
N CYS A 66 -14.69 23.31 -16.35
CA CYS A 66 -13.24 23.26 -16.51
C CYS A 66 -12.78 22.01 -17.28
N LYS A 67 -11.55 22.08 -17.80
CA LYS A 67 -10.90 20.90 -18.31
C LYS A 67 -10.53 19.99 -17.13
N PRO A 68 -10.69 18.66 -17.26
CA PRO A 68 -10.36 17.72 -16.20
C PRO A 68 -8.94 17.90 -15.65
N GLU A 69 -7.98 18.22 -16.50
CA GLU A 69 -6.58 18.41 -16.13
C GLU A 69 -6.36 19.66 -15.26
N ASP A 70 -7.06 20.77 -15.54
CA ASP A 70 -6.88 22.05 -14.86
C ASP A 70 -7.57 22.08 -13.48
N CYS A 71 -8.69 21.36 -13.31
CA CYS A 71 -9.42 21.31 -12.04
C CYS A 71 -8.86 20.32 -11.04
N LEU A 72 -8.07 19.35 -11.51
CA LEU A 72 -7.70 18.23 -10.67
C LEU A 72 -6.60 18.57 -9.70
N GLU A 73 -5.66 19.42 -10.09
CA GLU A 73 -4.61 19.91 -9.21
C GLU A 73 -5.21 20.73 -8.05
N GLU A 74 -6.21 21.57 -8.34
CA GLU A 74 -6.94 22.34 -7.32
C GLU A 74 -7.81 21.44 -6.43
N ALA A 75 -8.48 20.43 -6.99
CA ALA A 75 -9.25 19.45 -6.22
C ALA A 75 -8.34 18.60 -5.31
N LEU A 76 -7.19 18.15 -5.80
CA LEU A 76 -6.20 17.42 -5.02
C LEU A 76 -5.61 18.30 -3.91
N SER A 77 -5.28 19.56 -4.20
CA SER A 77 -4.79 20.51 -3.20
C SER A 77 -5.85 20.82 -2.13
N THR A 78 -7.10 20.96 -2.52
CA THR A 78 -8.23 21.20 -1.61
C THR A 78 -8.45 20.00 -0.71
N LEU A 79 -8.54 18.80 -1.29
CA LEU A 79 -8.68 17.57 -0.52
C LEU A 79 -7.51 17.40 0.43
N ALA A 80 -6.27 17.55 -0.05
CA ALA A 80 -5.07 17.45 0.76
C ALA A 80 -5.20 18.36 1.99
N LYS A 81 -5.63 19.61 1.83
CA LYS A 81 -5.92 20.52 2.95
C LYS A 81 -7.02 20.02 3.88
N GLU A 82 -8.14 19.50 3.34
CA GLU A 82 -9.26 18.99 4.14
C GLU A 82 -8.86 17.80 5.03
N ILE A 83 -8.06 16.88 4.50
CA ILE A 83 -7.57 15.71 5.23
C ILE A 83 -6.24 15.97 5.96
N GLY A 84 -5.71 17.19 5.88
CA GLY A 84 -4.46 17.59 6.53
C GLY A 84 -3.20 16.94 5.95
N LEU A 85 -3.23 16.52 4.68
CA LEU A 85 -2.11 15.97 3.93
C LEU A 85 -1.55 16.96 2.91
N GLU A 86 -0.35 16.67 2.41
CA GLU A 86 0.26 17.36 1.28
C GLU A 86 -0.03 16.61 -0.03
N ALA A 87 -0.02 17.31 -1.17
CA ALA A 87 -0.18 16.70 -2.48
C ALA A 87 0.81 15.53 -2.72
N LYS A 88 2.05 15.66 -2.22
CA LYS A 88 3.05 14.58 -2.28
C LYS A 88 2.60 13.32 -1.53
N GLN A 89 1.93 13.46 -0.38
CA GLN A 89 1.43 12.33 0.40
C GLN A 89 0.27 11.63 -0.31
N LEU A 90 -0.61 12.40 -0.98
CA LEU A 90 -1.65 11.85 -1.85
C LEU A 90 -1.05 11.05 -3.02
N ARG A 91 0.02 11.55 -3.65
CA ARG A 91 0.73 10.82 -4.71
C ARG A 91 1.29 9.49 -4.22
N ILE A 92 1.90 9.48 -3.03
CA ILE A 92 2.44 8.25 -2.43
C ILE A 92 1.32 7.26 -2.14
N MET A 93 0.19 7.71 -1.59
CA MET A 93 -0.97 6.86 -1.31
C MET A 93 -1.57 6.27 -2.58
N ALA A 94 -1.70 7.06 -3.65
CA ALA A 94 -2.17 6.56 -4.94
C ALA A 94 -1.21 5.52 -5.54
N ALA A 95 0.10 5.78 -5.50
CA ALA A 95 1.11 4.84 -5.96
C ALA A 95 1.11 3.53 -5.15
N LEU A 96 0.91 3.60 -3.83
CA LEU A 96 0.75 2.42 -2.98
C LEU A 96 -0.48 1.60 -3.37
N ASN A 97 -1.64 2.25 -3.54
CA ASN A 97 -2.87 1.58 -3.97
C ASN A 97 -2.70 0.92 -5.34
N LYS A 98 -2.06 1.61 -6.28
CA LYS A 98 -1.76 1.06 -7.60
C LYS A 98 -0.92 -0.20 -7.50
N VAL A 99 0.21 -0.12 -6.79
CA VAL A 99 1.12 -1.27 -6.65
C VAL A 99 0.42 -2.43 -5.95
N MET A 100 -0.24 -2.18 -4.82
CA MET A 100 -0.88 -3.23 -4.03
C MET A 100 -2.05 -3.88 -4.79
N PHE A 101 -3.00 -3.09 -5.26
CA PHE A 101 -4.31 -3.61 -5.66
C PHE A 101 -4.48 -3.77 -7.18
N GLU A 102 -3.78 -2.97 -8.00
CA GLU A 102 -3.83 -3.13 -9.45
C GLU A 102 -2.68 -3.99 -9.96
N ASP A 103 -1.44 -3.62 -9.65
CA ASP A 103 -0.25 -4.23 -10.25
C ASP A 103 0.06 -5.60 -9.62
N GLN A 104 -0.03 -5.70 -8.29
CA GLN A 104 0.22 -6.94 -7.54
C GLN A 104 -1.06 -7.72 -7.23
N GLN A 105 -2.23 -7.14 -7.51
CA GLN A 105 -3.55 -7.78 -7.36
C GLN A 105 -3.80 -8.36 -5.97
N PHE A 106 -3.35 -7.67 -4.91
CA PHE A 106 -3.67 -8.09 -3.55
C PHE A 106 -5.18 -8.03 -3.30
N GLU A 107 -5.72 -9.05 -2.67
CA GLU A 107 -7.13 -9.08 -2.27
C GLU A 107 -7.34 -9.75 -0.91
N ALA A 108 -8.46 -9.47 -0.26
CA ALA A 108 -8.82 -10.18 0.97
C ALA A 108 -9.27 -11.61 0.66
N ASN A 109 -8.80 -12.60 1.42
CA ASN A 109 -9.29 -13.98 1.29
C ASN A 109 -10.64 -14.14 2.01
N LEU A 110 -11.71 -13.71 1.37
CA LEU A 110 -13.06 -13.75 1.95
C LEU A 110 -13.65 -15.17 1.97
N GLU A 111 -13.25 -16.03 1.04
CA GLU A 111 -13.74 -17.41 0.94
C GLU A 111 -13.19 -18.28 2.07
N GLU A 112 -11.89 -18.19 2.34
CA GLU A 112 -11.22 -18.95 3.40
C GLU A 112 -10.67 -18.02 4.48
N TYR A 113 -11.51 -17.14 5.05
CA TYR A 113 -11.07 -16.12 6.01
C TYR A 113 -10.21 -16.65 7.17
N TYR A 114 -10.57 -17.83 7.70
CA TYR A 114 -9.88 -18.46 8.85
C TYR A 114 -8.68 -19.33 8.48
N ASP A 115 -8.29 -19.40 7.20
CA ASP A 115 -7.05 -20.06 6.79
C ASP A 115 -5.86 -19.42 7.54
N PRO A 116 -5.09 -20.19 8.33
CA PRO A 116 -3.98 -19.64 9.11
C PRO A 116 -2.93 -18.96 8.24
N ARG A 117 -2.80 -19.35 6.97
CA ARG A 117 -1.90 -18.73 6.00
C ARG A 117 -2.23 -17.25 5.75
N ASN A 118 -3.49 -16.84 5.90
CA ASN A 118 -3.90 -15.44 5.74
C ASN A 118 -3.26 -14.49 6.78
N GLY A 119 -2.79 -15.03 7.90
CA GLY A 119 -2.08 -14.31 8.97
C GLY A 119 -0.57 -14.20 8.76
N LEU A 120 -0.01 -14.85 7.74
CA LEU A 120 1.42 -14.95 7.53
C LEU A 120 1.85 -14.05 6.37
N ILE A 121 2.81 -13.15 6.61
CA ILE A 121 3.19 -12.14 5.62
C ILE A 121 3.78 -12.77 4.35
N HIS A 122 4.56 -13.85 4.47
CA HIS A 122 5.15 -14.53 3.31
C HIS A 122 4.11 -15.22 2.44
N GLU A 123 3.13 -15.90 3.07
CA GLU A 123 1.99 -16.50 2.37
C GLU A 123 1.16 -15.43 1.66
N ALA A 124 0.92 -14.30 2.32
CA ALA A 124 0.19 -13.20 1.70
C ALA A 124 0.95 -12.60 0.51
N LEU A 125 2.26 -12.39 0.63
CA LEU A 125 3.11 -11.92 -0.47
C LEU A 125 3.13 -12.89 -1.66
N GLN A 126 3.12 -14.20 -1.38
CA GLN A 126 3.15 -15.25 -2.41
C GLN A 126 1.79 -15.43 -3.10
N ARG A 127 0.72 -15.52 -2.32
CA ARG A 127 -0.64 -15.80 -2.80
C ARG A 127 -1.39 -14.55 -3.25
N LYS A 128 -0.84 -13.37 -2.96
CA LYS A 128 -1.51 -12.07 -3.14
C LYS A 128 -2.84 -11.99 -2.40
N THR A 129 -2.97 -12.71 -1.29
CA THR A 129 -4.19 -12.71 -0.50
C THR A 129 -3.94 -12.89 0.99
N GLY A 130 -4.75 -12.29 1.84
CA GLY A 130 -4.60 -12.39 3.28
C GLY A 130 -5.74 -11.74 4.06
N ASN A 131 -5.61 -11.68 5.37
CA ASN A 131 -6.56 -10.94 6.20
C ASN A 131 -6.23 -9.44 6.16
N ALA A 132 -7.21 -8.60 6.51
CA ALA A 132 -7.07 -7.14 6.47
C ALA A 132 -5.87 -6.64 7.30
N ILE A 133 -5.54 -7.31 8.42
CA ILE A 133 -4.41 -6.93 9.28
C ILE A 133 -3.08 -7.21 8.57
N THR A 134 -2.90 -8.40 8.01
CA THR A 134 -1.70 -8.79 7.26
C THR A 134 -1.47 -7.87 6.06
N LEU A 135 -2.53 -7.60 5.29
CA LEU A 135 -2.45 -6.68 4.16
C LEU A 135 -2.11 -5.25 4.60
N SER A 136 -2.65 -4.80 5.74
CA SER A 136 -2.30 -3.50 6.32
C SER A 136 -0.83 -3.43 6.77
N ILE A 137 -0.28 -4.53 7.30
CA ILE A 137 1.14 -4.61 7.65
C ILE A 137 2.00 -4.48 6.39
N ILE A 138 1.68 -5.22 5.33
CA ILE A 138 2.38 -5.11 4.04
C ILE A 138 2.30 -3.66 3.52
N TYR A 139 1.11 -3.08 3.50
CA TYR A 139 0.88 -1.71 3.03
C TYR A 139 1.76 -0.70 3.77
N ILE A 140 1.76 -0.74 5.11
CA ILE A 140 2.57 0.17 5.93
C ILE A 140 4.07 -0.13 5.79
N SER A 141 4.46 -1.40 5.69
CA SER A 141 5.86 -1.77 5.49
C SER A 141 6.41 -1.22 4.17
N VAL A 142 5.65 -1.32 3.08
CA VAL A 142 6.05 -0.76 1.78
C VAL A 142 6.09 0.76 1.84
N ALA A 143 5.10 1.42 2.44
CA ALA A 143 5.02 2.88 2.53
C ALA A 143 6.17 3.56 3.30
N ARG A 144 6.90 2.79 4.12
CA ARG A 144 7.97 3.29 5.00
C ARG A 144 9.37 3.18 4.41
N ARG A 145 9.52 2.49 3.29
CA ARG A 145 10.78 2.27 2.58
C ARG A 145 10.98 3.40 1.57
#